data_AF-A0A920A5B9-F1
#
_entry.id   AF-A0A920A5B9-F1
#
_cell.length_a   1.000
_cell.length_b   1.000
_cell.length_c   1.000
_cell.angle_alpha   90.00
_cell.angle_beta   90.00
_cell.angle_gamma   90.00
#
_symmetry.space_group_name_H-M   'P 1'
#
loop_
_entity.id
_entity.type
_entity.pdbx_description
1 polymer ?
#
loop_
_entity_poly.entity_id
_entity_poly.type
_entity_poly.pdbx_seq_one_letter_code
_entity_poly.pdbx_strand_id
1 'polypeptide(L)'
;MTDIQKKINYWPHKLQSYEVKNEALLSSNEFNQKIDDLQKANNDARISVRKSGTEAKLRVMVESPDKSKVDSLFTEIENIIS
;
A
#
# COMPACT_ATOMS: atom_id res chain seq x y z
N MET A 1 18.13 -18.29 13.66
CA MET A 1 17.99 -16.87 13.28
C MET A 1 19.37 -16.24 13.33
N THR A 2 19.79 -15.57 12.25
CA THR A 2 21.14 -14.99 12.11
C THR A 2 21.26 -13.66 12.89
N ASP A 3 22.46 -13.30 13.36
CA ASP A 3 22.69 -12.08 14.15
C ASP A 3 22.29 -10.77 13.46
N ILE A 4 22.16 -10.79 12.13
CA ILE A 4 21.70 -9.66 11.31
C ILE A 4 20.22 -9.38 11.54
N GLN A 5 19.38 -10.42 11.66
CA GLN A 5 17.93 -10.25 11.83
C GLN A 5 17.59 -9.55 13.16
N LYS A 6 18.40 -9.78 14.21
CA LYS A 6 18.21 -9.13 15.52
C LYS A 6 18.50 -7.63 15.52
N LYS A 7 19.19 -7.12 14.49
CA LYS A 7 19.56 -5.70 14.37
C LYS A 7 18.54 -4.87 13.60
N ILE A 8 17.51 -5.51 13.04
CA ILE A 8 16.49 -4.86 12.21
C ILE A 8 15.18 -4.81 12.99
N ASN A 9 14.60 -3.61 13.12
CA ASN A 9 13.26 -3.47 13.63
C ASN A 9 12.27 -3.70 12.50
N TYR A 10 11.66 -4.89 12.46
CA TYR A 10 10.67 -5.23 11.45
C TYR A 10 9.31 -4.64 11.83
N TRP A 11 8.85 -3.65 11.07
CA TRP A 11 7.51 -3.14 11.25
C TRP A 11 6.46 -4.14 10.71
N PRO A 12 5.28 -4.20 11.35
CA PRO A 12 4.11 -4.78 10.73
C PRO A 12 3.96 -4.26 9.30
N HIS A 13 3.80 -5.17 8.36
CA HIS A 13 3.50 -4.82 6.98
C HIS A 13 2.52 -5.82 6.38
N LYS A 14 1.81 -5.37 5.36
CA LYS A 14 0.94 -6.21 4.53
C LYS A 14 1.16 -5.84 3.07
N LEU A 15 1.17 -6.87 2.22
CA LEU A 15 1.29 -6.75 0.76
C LEU A 15 0.12 -7.52 0.15
N GLN A 16 -0.73 -6.84 -0.61
CA GLN A 16 -1.88 -7.44 -1.28
C GLN A 16 -1.95 -6.99 -2.73
N SER A 17 -2.46 -7.87 -3.59
CA SER A 17 -2.71 -7.56 -5.00
C SER A 17 -4.21 -7.50 -5.23
N TYR A 18 -4.66 -6.50 -5.97
CA TYR A 18 -6.05 -6.30 -6.36
C TYR A 18 -6.19 -6.43 -7.87
N GLU A 19 -7.20 -7.15 -8.31
CA GLU A 19 -7.59 -7.17 -9.72
C GLU A 19 -8.18 -5.82 -10.09
N VAL A 20 -7.69 -5.23 -11.18
CA VAL A 20 -8.17 -3.93 -11.61
C VAL A 20 -9.18 -4.16 -12.73
N LYS A 21 -10.47 -4.00 -12.42
CA LYS A 21 -11.54 -4.09 -13.43
C LYS A 21 -11.53 -2.89 -14.38
N ASN A 22 -11.14 -1.72 -13.88
CA ASN A 22 -11.10 -0.48 -14.64
C ASN A 22 -9.65 -0.02 -14.80
N GLU A 23 -9.01 -0.41 -15.91
CA GLU A 23 -7.62 -0.06 -16.21
C GLU A 23 -7.38 1.47 -16.26
N ALA A 24 -8.43 2.26 -16.52
CA ALA A 24 -8.32 3.72 -16.52
C ALA A 24 -7.93 4.28 -15.14
N LEU A 25 -8.33 3.61 -14.03
CA LEU A 25 -7.92 3.99 -12.67
C LEU A 25 -6.40 4.03 -12.53
N LEU A 26 -5.72 3.07 -13.17
CA LEU A 26 -4.28 2.91 -13.09
C LEU A 26 -3.52 4.09 -13.72
N SER A 27 -4.15 4.80 -14.65
CA SER A 27 -3.55 5.95 -15.35
C SER A 27 -4.24 7.26 -14.95
N SER A 28 -5.14 7.23 -13.98
CA SER A 28 -5.91 8.40 -13.58
C SER A 28 -5.11 9.28 -12.62
N ASN A 29 -5.06 10.58 -12.93
CA ASN A 29 -4.43 11.56 -12.04
C ASN A 29 -5.18 11.67 -10.71
N GLU A 30 -6.50 11.50 -10.72
CA GLU A 30 -7.33 11.54 -9.51
C GLU A 30 -6.95 10.43 -8.52
N PHE A 31 -6.76 9.20 -9.00
CA PHE A 31 -6.32 8.09 -8.14
C PHE A 31 -4.94 8.37 -7.55
N ASN A 32 -3.99 8.79 -8.39
CA ASN A 32 -2.63 9.10 -7.92
C ASN A 32 -2.64 10.22 -6.86
N GLN A 33 -3.49 11.24 -7.03
CA GLN A 33 -3.62 12.31 -6.04
C GLN A 33 -4.21 11.80 -4.72
N LYS A 34 -5.27 10.98 -4.76
CA LYS A 34 -5.85 10.38 -3.53
C LYS A 34 -4.82 9.56 -2.75
N ILE A 35 -3.98 8.79 -3.45
CA ILE A 35 -2.91 8.01 -2.83
C ILE A 35 -1.78 8.90 -2.29
N ASP A 36 -1.43 9.97 -2.98
CA ASP A 36 -0.44 10.95 -2.52
C ASP A 36 -0.91 11.70 -1.26
N ASP A 37 -2.18 12.11 -1.23
CA ASP A 37 -2.80 12.75 -0.07
C ASP A 37 -2.84 11.79 1.12
N LEU A 38 -3.17 10.51 0.88
CA LEU A 38 -3.16 9.46 1.90
C LEU A 38 -1.76 9.24 2.48
N GLN A 39 -0.72 9.26 1.64
CA GLN A 39 0.67 9.17 2.08
C GLN A 39 1.06 10.36 2.96
N LYS A 40 0.74 11.58 2.54
CA LYS A 40 1.04 12.82 3.28
C LYS A 40 0.31 12.90 4.62
N ALA A 41 -0.90 12.36 4.70
CA ALA A 41 -1.67 12.29 5.94
C ALA A 41 -1.10 11.27 6.94
N ASN A 42 -0.31 10.30 6.46
CA ASN A 42 0.19 9.17 7.25
C ASN A 42 1.73 9.07 7.18
N ASN A 43 2.43 10.14 7.54
CA ASN A 43 3.91 10.22 7.47
C ASN A 43 4.65 9.20 8.37
N ASP A 44 3.93 8.58 9.31
CA ASP A 44 4.40 7.50 10.18
C ASP A 44 4.20 6.10 9.58
N ALA A 45 3.57 6.00 8.41
CA ALA A 45 3.39 4.77 7.65
C ALA A 45 3.99 4.90 6.25
N ARG A 46 4.50 3.79 5.73
CA ARG A 46 4.97 3.68 4.36
C ARG A 46 3.90 3.01 3.51
N ILE A 47 3.33 3.76 2.59
CA ILE A 47 2.34 3.26 1.62
C ILE A 47 3.00 3.23 0.24
N SER A 48 2.88 2.10 -0.45
CA SER A 48 3.39 1.92 -1.81
C SER A 48 2.32 1.26 -2.66
N VAL A 49 1.80 1.99 -3.64
CA VAL A 49 0.82 1.50 -4.60
C VAL A 49 1.43 1.54 -6.00
N ARG A 50 1.38 0.41 -6.71
CA ARG A 50 1.93 0.32 -8.08
C ARG A 50 1.18 -0.67 -8.95
N LYS A 51 1.24 -0.48 -10.27
CA LYS A 51 0.80 -1.49 -11.24
C LYS A 51 1.74 -2.69 -11.20
N SER A 52 1.21 -3.89 -11.40
CA SER A 52 2.02 -5.03 -11.80
C SER A 52 2.46 -4.84 -13.26
N GLY A 53 3.73 -5.15 -13.55
CA GLY A 53 4.27 -5.04 -14.92
C GLY A 53 3.94 -6.24 -15.80
N THR A 54 3.44 -7.34 -15.21
CA THR A 54 3.18 -8.60 -15.90
C THR A 54 1.73 -9.07 -15.78
N GLU A 55 0.92 -8.40 -14.95
CA GLU A 55 -0.47 -8.76 -14.68
C GLU A 55 -1.33 -7.50 -14.64
N ALA A 56 -2.62 -7.61 -14.97
CA ALA A 56 -3.61 -6.53 -14.81
C ALA A 56 -4.03 -6.37 -13.33
N LYS A 57 -3.05 -6.14 -12.45
CA LYS A 57 -3.23 -6.04 -11.00
C LYS A 57 -2.57 -4.80 -10.44
N LEU A 58 -3.13 -4.27 -9.36
CA LEU A 58 -2.54 -3.25 -8.52
C LEU A 58 -1.92 -3.91 -7.29
N ARG A 59 -0.66 -3.61 -7.00
CA ARG A 59 0.07 -4.10 -5.82
C ARG A 59 0.14 -2.99 -4.78
N VAL A 60 -0.43 -3.25 -3.61
CA VAL A 60 -0.48 -2.34 -2.48
C VAL A 60 0.37 -2.91 -1.36
N MET A 61 1.29 -2.11 -0.84
CA MET A 61 2.07 -2.41 0.35
C MET A 61 1.85 -1.29 1.37
N VAL A 62 1.57 -1.67 2.61
CA VAL A 62 1.53 -0.75 3.74
C VAL A 62 2.41 -1.32 4.85
N GLU A 63 3.23 -0.46 5.45
CA GLU A 63 4.11 -0.77 6.57
C GLU A 63 3.99 0.36 7.62
N SER A 64 3.81 0.01 8.89
CA SER A 64 3.67 0.98 9.98
C SER A 64 4.09 0.33 11.30
N PRO A 65 4.62 1.08 12.29
CA PRO A 65 4.85 0.56 13.65
C PRO A 65 3.60 -0.05 14.30
N ASP A 66 2.40 0.42 13.92
CA ASP A 66 1.13 -0.08 14.42
C ASP A 66 0.41 -0.97 13.40
N LYS A 67 0.15 -2.22 13.78
CA LYS A 67 -0.56 -3.20 12.97
C LYS A 67 -2.01 -2.79 12.69
N SER A 68 -2.71 -2.21 13.66
CA SER A 68 -4.09 -1.76 13.46
C SER A 68 -4.18 -0.66 12.41
N LYS A 69 -3.16 0.20 12.35
CA LYS A 69 -3.03 1.22 11.30
C LYS A 69 -2.76 0.61 9.92
N VAL A 70 -1.94 -0.45 9.82
CA VAL A 70 -1.76 -1.18 8.56
C VAL A 70 -3.11 -1.68 8.03
N ASP A 71 -3.91 -2.33 8.87
CA ASP A 71 -5.21 -2.88 8.46
C ASP A 71 -6.23 -1.78 8.08
N SER A 72 -6.23 -0.67 8.82
CA SER A 72 -7.10 0.49 8.54
C SER A 72 -6.75 1.15 7.20
N LEU A 73 -5.46 1.39 6.95
CA LEU A 73 -4.99 1.96 5.68
C LEU A 73 -5.28 1.05 4.48
N PHE A 74 -5.20 -0.27 4.68
CA PHE A 74 -5.61 -1.21 3.65
C PHE A 74 -7.09 -1.10 3.30
N THR A 75 -7.94 -0.94 4.31
CA THR A 75 -9.39 -0.74 4.12
C THR A 75 -9.67 0.55 3.35
N GLU A 76 -8.96 1.64 3.68
CA GLU A 76 -9.09 2.92 2.96
C GLU A 76 -8.65 2.79 1.49
N ILE A 77 -7.53 2.11 1.23
CA ILE A 77 -7.05 1.89 -0.14
C ILE A 77 -8.02 0.99 -0.93
N GLU A 78 -8.59 -0.03 -0.30
CA GLU A 78 -9.61 -0.89 -0.92
C GLU A 78 -10.85 -0.10 -1.36
N ASN A 79 -11.28 0.88 -0.55
CA ASN A 79 -12.39 1.78 -0.89
C ASN A 79 -12.06 2.77 -2.02
N ILE A 80 -10.78 3.11 -2.23
CA ILE A 80 -10.34 3.94 -3.37
C ILE A 80 -10.29 3.11 -4.66
N ILE A 81 -9.99 1.81 -4.56
CA ILE A 81 -9.88 0.91 -5.71
C ILE A 81 -11.24 0.40 -6.19
N SER A 82 -12.18 0.19 -5.26
CA SER A 82 -13.52 -0.35 -5.54
C SER A 82 -14.43 0.64 -6.25
#